data_AF-A0A8J3VX01-F1
#
_entry.id   AF-A0A8J3VX01-F1
#
_cell.length_a   1.000
_cell.length_b   1.000
_cell.length_c   1.000
_cell.angle_alpha   90.00
_cell.angle_beta   90.00
_cell.angle_gamma   90.00
#
_symmetry.space_group_name_H-M   'P 1'
#
loop_
_entity.id
_entity.type
_entity.pdbx_description
1 polymer ?
#
loop_
_entity_poly.entity_id
_entity_poly.type
_entity_poly.pdbx_seq_one_letter_code
_entity_poly.pdbx_strand_id
1 'polypeptide(L)'
;MADADSIFYEFSDALLFPGYFGWNWNALSDCLRDLHWLPADGYLIAVENAPRLLSSRVEDRQRLFRILLRAVHHWTNPLSKPGSKGLPFKVLLLCDLDEEAAQLRREIASCGFSSPGWMR
;
A
#
# COMPACT_ATOMS: atom_id res chain seq x y z
N MET A 1 10.81 16.97 -0.16
CA MET A 1 9.98 16.54 0.97
C MET A 1 8.77 15.88 0.34
N ALA A 2 8.48 14.60 0.62
CA ALA A 2 7.34 13.95 -0.02
C ALA A 2 6.05 14.52 0.59
N ASP A 3 5.22 15.12 -0.26
CA ASP A 3 3.90 15.63 0.09
C ASP A 3 2.83 14.67 -0.48
N ALA A 4 1.59 14.75 0.01
CA ALA A 4 0.52 13.82 -0.39
C ALA A 4 0.31 13.76 -1.92
N ASP A 5 0.37 14.90 -2.60
CA ASP A 5 0.25 14.99 -4.07
C ASP A 5 1.37 14.26 -4.81
N SER A 6 2.60 14.31 -4.29
CA SER A 6 3.72 13.56 -4.86
C SER A 6 3.49 12.06 -4.71
N ILE A 7 2.96 11.60 -3.58
CA ILE A 7 2.57 10.19 -3.41
C ILE A 7 1.48 9.80 -4.43
N PHE A 8 0.46 10.63 -4.61
CA PHE A 8 -0.60 10.35 -5.58
C PHE A 8 -0.05 10.25 -7.01
N TYR A 9 0.88 11.13 -7.36
CA TYR A 9 1.56 11.10 -8.65
C TYR A 9 2.36 9.81 -8.85
N GLU A 10 3.24 9.46 -7.91
CA GLU A 10 4.10 8.27 -7.98
C GLU A 10 3.27 6.98 -8.14
N PHE A 11 2.19 6.84 -7.37
CA PHE A 11 1.29 5.68 -7.49
C PHE A 11 0.52 5.68 -8.81
N SER A 12 0.04 6.85 -9.24
CA SER A 12 -0.69 6.99 -10.50
C SER A 12 0.18 6.64 -11.70
N ASP A 13 1.44 7.08 -11.70
CA ASP A 13 2.40 6.80 -12.77
C ASP A 13 2.81 5.33 -12.78
N ALA A 14 3.22 4.79 -11.62
CA ALA A 14 3.70 3.41 -11.51
C ALA A 14 2.63 2.35 -11.79
N LEU A 15 1.36 2.62 -11.44
CA LEU A 15 0.25 1.67 -11.61
C LEU A 15 -0.68 2.04 -12.78
N LEU A 16 -0.28 3.00 -13.60
CA LEU A 16 -1.00 3.46 -14.78
C LEU A 16 -2.47 3.79 -14.46
N PHE A 17 -2.70 4.58 -13.40
CA PHE A 17 -4.06 4.91 -13.00
C PHE A 17 -4.82 5.64 -14.13
N PRO A 18 -6.14 5.46 -14.21
CA PRO A 18 -6.96 6.08 -15.25
C PRO A 18 -6.97 7.60 -15.14
N GLY A 19 -7.17 8.30 -16.26
CA GLY A 19 -7.23 9.77 -16.30
C GLY A 19 -8.34 10.42 -15.47
N TYR A 20 -9.30 9.63 -14.95
CA TYR A 20 -10.33 10.06 -14.00
C TYR A 20 -9.89 9.95 -12.53
N PHE A 21 -8.61 9.66 -12.26
CA PHE A 21 -8.09 9.56 -10.92
C PHE A 21 -8.34 10.85 -10.11
N GLY A 22 -8.92 10.71 -8.92
CA GLY A 22 -9.46 11.82 -8.14
C GLY A 22 -8.47 12.60 -7.28
N TRP A 23 -7.16 12.30 -7.34
CA TRP A 23 -6.09 13.02 -6.61
C TRP A 23 -6.34 13.19 -5.11
N ASN A 24 -6.85 12.14 -4.46
CA ASN A 24 -7.10 12.13 -3.03
C ASN A 24 -6.94 10.72 -2.44
N TRP A 25 -6.90 10.64 -1.11
CA TRP A 25 -6.71 9.38 -0.39
C TRP A 25 -7.80 8.32 -0.64
N ASN A 26 -9.05 8.74 -0.83
CA ASN A 26 -10.13 7.81 -1.15
C ASN A 26 -9.95 7.24 -2.56
N ALA A 27 -9.64 8.09 -3.55
CA ALA A 27 -9.36 7.68 -4.91
C ALA A 27 -8.17 6.69 -4.96
N LEU A 28 -7.08 6.97 -4.22
CA LEU A 28 -5.96 6.03 -4.10
C LEU A 28 -6.41 4.68 -3.52
N SER A 29 -7.21 4.72 -2.44
CA SER A 29 -7.75 3.50 -1.83
C SER A 29 -8.67 2.71 -2.75
N ASP A 30 -9.40 3.37 -3.65
CA ASP A 30 -10.29 2.72 -4.61
C ASP A 30 -9.47 2.08 -5.73
N CYS A 31 -8.55 2.83 -6.34
CA CYS A 31 -7.70 2.32 -7.40
C CYS A 31 -6.83 1.14 -6.96
N LEU A 32 -6.28 1.16 -5.75
CA LEU A 32 -5.47 0.02 -5.25
C LEU A 32 -6.29 -1.26 -4.99
N ARG A 33 -7.62 -1.15 -4.86
CA ARG A 33 -8.52 -2.31 -4.70
C ARG A 33 -9.13 -2.77 -6.01
N ASP A 34 -9.13 -1.92 -7.03
CA ASP A 34 -9.62 -2.22 -8.36
C ASP A 34 -8.61 -1.84 -9.42
N LEU A 35 -7.79 -2.81 -9.84
CA LEU A 35 -6.77 -2.66 -10.88
C LEU A 35 -7.22 -3.33 -12.19
N HIS A 36 -8.52 -3.26 -12.52
CA HIS A 36 -9.05 -3.94 -13.71
C HIS A 36 -8.39 -3.53 -15.03
N TRP A 37 -7.82 -2.32 -15.11
CA TRP A 37 -7.08 -1.82 -16.28
C TRP A 37 -5.66 -2.38 -16.41
N LEU A 38 -5.12 -2.99 -15.34
CA LEU A 38 -3.77 -3.56 -15.30
C LEU A 38 -3.84 -5.05 -14.89
N PRO A 39 -4.46 -5.93 -15.69
CA PRO A 39 -4.68 -7.32 -15.30
C PRO A 39 -3.34 -8.07 -15.14
N ALA A 40 -3.19 -8.75 -14.00
CA ALA A 40 -2.02 -9.59 -13.70
C ALA A 40 -2.41 -10.78 -12.79
N ASP A 41 -1.57 -11.82 -12.80
CA ASP A 41 -1.69 -12.98 -11.88
C ASP A 41 -1.29 -12.65 -10.43
N GLY A 42 -0.75 -11.45 -10.21
CA GLY A 42 -0.33 -10.95 -8.91
C GLY A 42 0.27 -9.55 -9.00
N TYR A 43 0.27 -8.83 -7.88
CA TYR A 43 0.81 -7.49 -7.77
C TYR A 43 1.84 -7.40 -6.65
N LEU A 44 2.93 -6.69 -6.93
CA LEU A 44 3.94 -6.34 -5.94
C LEU A 44 4.19 -4.84 -6.00
N ILE A 45 3.96 -4.15 -4.89
CA ILE A 45 4.33 -2.75 -4.71
C ILE A 45 5.62 -2.70 -3.90
N ALA A 46 6.70 -2.22 -4.49
CA ALA A 46 7.95 -1.96 -3.77
C ALA A 46 8.07 -0.46 -3.51
N VAL A 47 8.19 -0.09 -2.24
CA VAL A 47 8.44 1.30 -1.84
C VAL A 47 9.89 1.39 -1.37
N GLU A 48 10.69 2.09 -2.15
CA GLU A 48 12.07 2.40 -1.81
C GLU A 48 12.15 3.52 -0.77
N ASN A 49 13.20 3.52 0.05
CA ASN A 49 13.41 4.53 1.08
C ASN A 49 12.19 4.74 2.00
N ALA A 50 11.47 3.67 2.32
CA ALA A 50 10.22 3.70 3.06
C ALA A 50 10.28 4.46 4.43
N PRO A 51 11.41 4.49 5.16
CA PRO A 51 11.55 5.32 6.36
C PRO A 51 11.42 6.83 6.10
N ARG A 52 11.74 7.28 4.89
CA ARG A 52 11.66 8.70 4.48
C ARG A 52 10.32 9.07 3.87
N LEU A 53 9.48 8.08 3.54
CA LEU A 53 8.15 8.27 2.99
C LEU A 53 7.28 9.06 3.97
N LEU A 54 6.86 10.28 3.58
CA LEU A 54 6.03 11.17 4.40
C LEU A 54 6.58 11.37 5.83
N SER A 55 7.92 11.41 5.99
CA SER A 55 8.56 11.42 7.31
C SER A 55 8.21 12.64 8.19
N SER A 56 7.79 13.75 7.58
CA SER A 56 7.33 14.96 8.27
C SER A 56 5.80 15.05 8.42
N ARG A 57 5.04 14.06 7.92
CA ARG A 57 3.57 14.05 7.86
C ARG A 57 3.03 12.72 8.38
N VAL A 58 3.08 12.53 9.69
CA VAL A 58 2.78 11.25 10.35
C VAL A 58 1.36 10.77 10.04
N GLU A 59 0.37 11.66 10.01
CA GLU A 59 -1.03 11.32 9.77
C GLU A 59 -1.26 10.79 8.35
N ASP A 60 -0.65 11.46 7.37
CA ASP A 60 -0.71 11.05 5.96
C ASP A 60 0.02 9.73 5.74
N ARG A 61 1.17 9.54 6.41
CA ARG A 61 1.93 8.29 6.39
C ARG A 61 1.13 7.11 6.93
N GLN A 62 0.51 7.28 8.10
CA GLN A 62 -0.39 6.29 8.69
C GLN A 62 -1.62 6.04 7.81
N ARG A 63 -2.14 7.06 7.13
CA ARG A 63 -3.24 6.91 6.19
C ARG A 63 -2.82 6.06 4.99
N LEU A 64 -1.65 6.32 4.41
CA LEU A 64 -1.10 5.53 3.31
C LEU A 64 -0.91 4.06 3.70
N PHE A 65 -0.30 3.78 4.86
CA PHE A 65 -0.12 2.40 5.33
C PHE A 65 -1.44 1.67 5.53
N ARG A 66 -2.46 2.33 6.09
CA ARG A 66 -3.81 1.75 6.20
C ARG A 66 -4.43 1.45 4.85
N ILE A 67 -4.23 2.31 3.85
CA ILE A 67 -4.72 2.08 2.49
C ILE A 67 -4.03 0.87 1.86
N LEU A 68 -2.70 0.78 1.94
CA LEU A 68 -1.92 -0.34 1.41
C LEU A 68 -2.32 -1.66 2.07
N LEU A 69 -2.47 -1.67 3.41
CA LEU A 69 -2.95 -2.84 4.14
C LEU A 69 -4.35 -3.26 3.69
N ARG A 70 -5.27 -2.30 3.50
CA ARG A 70 -6.63 -2.59 3.02
C ARG A 70 -6.61 -3.20 1.62
N ALA A 71 -5.72 -2.74 0.74
CA ALA A 71 -5.53 -3.33 -0.58
C ALA A 71 -5.02 -4.78 -0.48
N VAL A 72 -3.97 -5.03 0.31
CA VAL A 72 -3.45 -6.39 0.57
C VAL A 72 -4.58 -7.31 1.05
N HIS A 73 -5.36 -6.89 2.06
CA HIS A 73 -6.48 -7.68 2.57
C HIS A 73 -7.59 -7.90 1.54
N HIS A 74 -7.88 -6.90 0.72
CA HIS A 74 -8.90 -7.01 -0.32
C HIS A 74 -8.54 -8.11 -1.34
N TRP A 75 -7.32 -8.09 -1.88
CA TRP A 75 -6.91 -9.03 -2.92
C TRP A 75 -6.59 -10.44 -2.41
N THR A 76 -6.02 -10.55 -1.20
CA THR A 76 -5.67 -11.84 -0.60
C THR A 76 -6.87 -12.57 0.00
N ASN A 77 -7.97 -11.87 0.29
CA ASN A 77 -9.20 -12.50 0.78
C ASN A 77 -9.98 -13.14 -0.39
N PRO A 78 -10.09 -14.48 -0.44
CA PRO A 78 -10.80 -15.17 -1.52
C PRO A 78 -12.30 -14.85 -1.56
N LEU A 79 -12.87 -14.34 -0.45
CA LEU A 79 -14.27 -13.92 -0.41
C LEU A 79 -14.51 -12.56 -1.08
N SER A 80 -13.46 -11.76 -1.30
CA SER A 80 -13.61 -10.43 -1.91
C SER A 80 -14.05 -10.50 -3.38
N LYS A 81 -13.78 -11.61 -4.08
CA LYS A 81 -14.19 -11.84 -5.48
C LYS A 81 -14.73 -13.27 -5.63
N PRO A 82 -16.05 -13.49 -5.70
CA PRO A 82 -16.64 -14.80 -5.87
C PRO A 82 -16.07 -15.51 -7.11
N GLY A 83 -15.52 -16.71 -6.93
CA GLY A 83 -14.95 -17.51 -8.03
C GLY A 83 -13.47 -17.24 -8.35
N SER A 84 -12.81 -16.29 -7.66
CA SER A 84 -11.38 -16.05 -7.84
C SER A 84 -10.55 -16.80 -6.78
N LYS A 85 -9.50 -17.51 -7.21
CA LYS A 85 -8.41 -17.87 -6.30
C LYS A 85 -7.74 -16.54 -5.94
N GLY A 86 -7.89 -16.06 -4.70
CA GLY A 86 -7.40 -14.75 -4.27
C GLY A 86 -6.03 -14.41 -4.89
N LEU A 87 -5.91 -13.23 -5.50
CA LEU A 87 -4.70 -12.85 -6.22
C LEU A 87 -3.65 -12.36 -5.21
N PRO A 88 -2.39 -12.82 -5.32
CA PRO A 88 -1.33 -12.34 -4.44
C PRO A 88 -1.11 -10.84 -4.69
N PHE A 89 -1.37 -10.03 -3.67
CA PHE A 89 -1.03 -8.61 -3.63
C PHE A 89 -0.09 -8.38 -2.46
N LYS A 90 1.15 -8.02 -2.74
CA LYS A 90 2.20 -7.83 -1.74
C LYS A 90 2.71 -6.39 -1.76
N VAL A 91 3.11 -5.91 -0.59
CA VAL A 91 3.76 -4.60 -0.42
C VAL A 91 5.09 -4.84 0.28
N LEU A 92 6.19 -4.43 -0.34
CA LEU A 92 7.53 -4.46 0.21
C LEU A 92 7.97 -3.04 0.52
N LEU A 93 8.45 -2.82 1.74
CA LEU A 93 8.96 -1.55 2.20
C LEU A 93 10.47 -1.71 2.41
N LEU A 94 11.26 -1.10 1.54
CA LEU A 94 12.70 -1.23 1.53
C LEU A 94 13.31 -0.16 2.44
N CYS A 95 14.22 -0.60 3.30
CA CYS A 95 14.93 0.22 4.28
C CYS A 95 16.43 -0.10 4.17
N ASP A 96 17.27 0.91 4.28
CA ASP A 96 18.73 0.74 4.19
C ASP A 96 19.32 0.29 5.53
N LEU A 97 18.65 0.63 6.64
CA LEU A 97 19.11 0.36 8.00
C LEU A 97 18.11 -0.52 8.77
N ASP A 98 18.63 -1.51 9.50
CA ASP A 98 17.82 -2.43 10.32
C ASP A 98 17.00 -1.70 11.41
N GLU A 99 17.56 -0.63 11.99
CA GLU A 99 16.88 0.18 13.01
C GLU A 99 15.66 0.90 12.44
N GLU A 100 15.78 1.44 11.23
CA GLU A 100 14.68 2.08 10.51
C GLU A 100 13.59 1.06 10.15
N ALA A 101 13.99 -0.15 9.74
CA ALA A 101 13.06 -1.25 9.49
C ALA A 101 12.30 -1.68 10.76
N ALA A 102 12.98 -1.73 11.91
CA ALA A 102 12.36 -2.04 13.20
C ALA A 102 11.35 -0.96 13.61
N GLN A 103 11.69 0.32 13.41
CA GLN A 103 10.78 1.42 13.68
C GLN A 103 9.54 1.39 12.78
N LEU A 104 9.75 1.17 11.48
CA LEU A 104 8.68 1.06 10.50
C LEU A 104 7.73 -0.11 10.81
N ARG A 105 8.27 -1.26 11.22
CA ARG A 105 7.46 -2.41 11.68
C ARG A 105 6.58 -2.07 12.87
N ARG A 106 7.10 -1.34 13.87
CA ARG A 106 6.32 -0.90 15.04
C ARG A 106 5.18 0.04 14.64
N GLU A 107 5.44 0.95 13.72
CA GLU A 107 4.44 1.90 13.23
C GLU A 107 3.32 1.20 12.45
N ILE A 108 3.67 0.28 11.55
CA ILE A 108 2.68 -0.52 10.80
C ILE A 108 1.82 -1.36 11.76
N ALA A 109 2.43 -1.96 12.78
CA ALA A 109 1.71 -2.69 13.81
C ALA A 109 0.68 -1.80 14.52
N SER A 110 1.05 -0.56 14.84
CA SER A 110 0.14 0.41 15.47
C SER A 110 -1.05 0.84 14.59
N CYS A 111 -0.95 0.69 13.27
CA CYS A 111 -1.99 1.09 12.31
C CYS A 111 -3.15 0.09 12.17
N GLY A 112 -3.13 -1.05 12.88
CA GLY A 112 -4.25 -2.00 12.91
C GLY A 112 -3.87 -3.49 12.96
N PHE A 113 -2.63 -3.84 13.27
CA PHE A 113 -2.23 -5.24 13.45
C PHE A 113 -2.30 -5.62 14.93
N SER A 114 -3.50 -5.98 15.41
CA SER A 114 -3.59 -6.94 16.52
C SER A 114 -3.50 -8.33 15.93
N SER A 115 -2.34 -8.96 16.15
CA SER A 115 -1.97 -10.38 15.99
C SER A 115 -1.13 -10.81 14.76
N PRO A 116 0.01 -11.51 15.00
CA PRO A 116 0.99 -11.91 13.99
C PRO A 116 0.60 -13.24 13.33
N GLY A 117 0.12 -13.18 12.09
CA GLY A 117 -0.25 -14.38 11.31
C GLY A 117 0.56 -14.61 10.03
N TRP A 118 1.59 -13.79 9.75
CA TRP A 118 2.24 -13.76 8.43
C TRP A 118 3.76 -13.96 8.46
N MET A 119 4.33 -14.36 9.60
CA MET A 119 5.69 -14.92 9.64
C MET A 119 5.61 -16.45 9.62
N ARG A 120 5.58 -17.02 8.41
CA ARG A 120 6.10 -18.36 8.11
C ARG A 120 6.69 -18.36 6.71
#